data_AF-A0AAD4DAP8-F1
#
_entry.id   AF-A0AAD4DAP8-F1
#
_cell.length_a   1.000
_cell.length_b   1.000
_cell.length_c   1.000
_cell.angle_alpha   90.00
_cell.angle_beta   90.00
_cell.angle_gamma   90.00
#
_symmetry.space_group_name_H-M   'P 1'
#
loop_
_entity.id
_entity.type
_entity.pdbx_description
1 polymer ?
#
loop_
_entity_poly.entity_id
_entity_poly.type
_entity_poly.pdbx_seq_one_letter_code
_entity_poly.pdbx_strand_id
1 'polypeptide(L)'
;MSLPPQFSGHRISGNADAKHTLELYLDYVCPFSAKIWKQVYEHVLPWLEKTHPGQVQVIFRNQIQPWHPSSTLVAEAALAVEQIDPSQFAPYSNALFINQKSYFDEAVVDKTRTDQYKSLSALAATTSPSSVKESQVLALLHIAPVATATEATNHGNKITNDLKYFIKLGRQTGIHVSPTVLWDGIVENSISSGWTLDQWKEFLGSKF
;
A
#
# COMPACT_ATOMS: atom_id res chain seq x y z
N MET A 1 -1.72 12.20 11.69
CA MET A 1 -0.41 12.52 11.07
C MET A 1 -0.63 13.10 9.68
N SER A 2 0.22 14.03 9.22
CA SER A 2 0.07 14.61 7.88
C SER A 2 0.51 13.64 6.77
N LEU A 3 -0.14 13.76 5.61
CA LEU A 3 0.27 13.12 4.35
C LEU A 3 0.82 14.21 3.43
N PRO A 4 2.03 14.07 2.88
CA PRO A 4 2.49 14.94 1.80
C PRO A 4 1.50 14.94 0.63
N PRO A 5 1.27 16.07 -0.07
CA PRO A 5 0.28 16.16 -1.14
C PRO A 5 0.45 15.11 -2.25
N GLN A 6 1.70 14.74 -2.56
CA GLN A 6 2.02 13.73 -3.57
C GLN A 6 1.56 12.31 -3.19
N PHE A 7 1.30 12.05 -1.90
CA PHE A 7 0.82 10.76 -1.38
C PHE A 7 -0.65 10.87 -0.92
N SER A 8 -1.45 11.66 -1.62
CA SER A 8 -2.85 11.90 -1.24
C SER A 8 -3.75 10.68 -1.43
N GLY A 9 -3.42 9.77 -2.36
CA GLY A 9 -4.14 8.52 -2.60
C GLY A 9 -4.05 7.54 -1.42
N HIS A 10 -3.01 7.65 -0.59
CA HIS A 10 -2.89 6.90 0.66
C HIS A 10 -3.99 7.19 1.69
N ARG A 11 -4.69 8.34 1.60
CA ARG A 11 -5.92 8.55 2.38
C ARG A 11 -7.06 7.82 1.69
N ILE A 12 -7.32 6.59 2.12
CA ILE A 12 -8.28 5.69 1.48
C ILE A 12 -9.73 5.94 1.91
N SER A 13 -9.96 6.69 2.99
CA SER A 13 -11.29 7.15 3.41
C SER A 13 -11.18 8.34 4.37
N GLY A 14 -12.27 9.10 4.50
CA GLY A 14 -12.37 10.27 5.38
C GLY A 14 -11.68 11.54 4.86
N ASN A 15 -11.88 12.63 5.58
CA ASN A 15 -11.36 13.96 5.20
C ASN A 15 -9.97 14.23 5.80
N ALA A 16 -9.21 15.13 5.18
CA ALA A 16 -7.88 15.51 5.69
C ALA A 16 -7.90 16.13 7.09
N ASP A 17 -9.01 16.78 7.43
CA ASP A 17 -9.29 17.45 8.71
C ASP A 17 -10.13 16.60 9.67
N ALA A 18 -10.30 15.30 9.40
CA ALA A 18 -10.96 14.38 10.32
C ALA A 18 -10.28 14.41 11.70
N LYS A 19 -11.10 14.35 12.75
CA LYS A 19 -10.64 14.46 14.15
C LYS A 19 -9.67 13.34 14.53
N HIS A 20 -9.88 12.14 13.98
CA HIS A 20 -9.07 10.97 14.27
C HIS A 20 -8.38 10.43 13.03
N THR A 21 -7.22 9.81 13.22
CA THR A 21 -6.44 9.14 12.18
C THR A 21 -6.25 7.66 12.53
N LEU A 22 -6.72 6.77 11.65
CA LEU A 22 -6.39 5.35 11.65
C LEU A 22 -5.33 5.09 10.57
N GLU A 23 -4.11 4.70 10.96
CA GLU A 23 -3.05 4.37 10.00
C GLU A 23 -2.79 2.86 9.96
N LEU A 24 -2.75 2.30 8.76
CA LEU A 24 -2.53 0.88 8.50
C LEU A 24 -1.18 0.71 7.82
N TYR A 25 -0.19 0.18 8.53
CA TYR A 25 1.12 -0.17 7.99
C TYR A 25 1.08 -1.57 7.42
N LEU A 26 1.03 -1.69 6.09
CA LEU A 26 0.72 -2.92 5.38
C LEU A 26 1.79 -3.27 4.34
N ASP A 27 2.00 -4.58 4.17
CA ASP A 27 2.84 -5.15 3.13
C ASP A 27 1.97 -5.95 2.16
N TYR A 28 2.05 -5.67 0.86
CA TYR A 28 1.27 -6.38 -0.16
C TYR A 28 1.56 -7.89 -0.22
N VAL A 29 2.72 -8.35 0.27
CA VAL A 29 3.11 -9.77 0.24
C VAL A 29 2.84 -10.45 1.59
N CYS A 30 2.46 -9.70 2.63
CA CYS A 30 2.11 -10.29 3.92
C CYS A 30 0.65 -10.82 3.94
N PRO A 31 0.41 -12.12 4.22
CA PRO A 31 -0.95 -12.65 4.31
C PRO A 31 -1.81 -11.99 5.38
N PHE A 32 -1.21 -11.58 6.50
CA PHE A 32 -1.93 -10.88 7.57
C PHE A 32 -2.31 -9.45 7.16
N SER A 33 -1.49 -8.78 6.35
CA SER A 33 -1.83 -7.49 5.76
C SER A 33 -2.99 -7.61 4.77
N ALA A 34 -3.02 -8.66 3.94
CA ALA A 34 -4.16 -8.93 3.07
C ALA A 34 -5.45 -9.16 3.87
N LYS A 35 -5.36 -9.91 4.98
CA LYS A 35 -6.50 -10.20 5.84
C LYS A 35 -7.11 -8.94 6.46
N ILE A 36 -6.28 -8.08 7.08
CA ILE A 36 -6.78 -6.83 7.67
C ILE A 36 -7.26 -5.86 6.60
N TRP A 37 -6.57 -5.78 5.45
CA TRP A 37 -6.99 -4.92 4.34
C TRP A 37 -8.38 -5.32 3.86
N LYS A 38 -8.62 -6.60 3.60
CA LYS A 38 -9.93 -7.10 3.16
C LYS A 38 -11.03 -6.67 4.13
N GLN A 39 -10.81 -6.91 5.43
CA GLN A 39 -11.79 -6.55 6.45
C GLN A 39 -12.05 -5.03 6.49
N VAL A 40 -11.00 -4.23 6.45
CA VAL A 40 -11.13 -2.77 6.49
C VAL A 40 -11.84 -2.26 5.25
N TYR A 41 -11.32 -2.61 4.07
CA TYR A 41 -11.76 -2.10 2.79
C TYR A 41 -13.20 -2.53 2.44
N GLU A 42 -13.55 -3.79 2.66
CA GLU A 42 -14.88 -4.32 2.30
C GLU A 42 -15.96 -4.02 3.35
N HIS A 43 -15.60 -3.80 4.61
CA HIS A 43 -16.58 -3.74 5.71
C HIS A 43 -16.44 -2.53 6.63
N VAL A 44 -15.23 -2.18 7.08
CA VAL A 44 -15.03 -1.07 8.02
C VAL A 44 -15.21 0.28 7.35
N LEU A 45 -14.64 0.49 6.16
CA LEU A 45 -14.77 1.76 5.43
C LEU A 45 -16.24 2.07 5.08
N PRO A 46 -17.01 1.14 4.47
CA PRO A 46 -18.42 1.42 4.18
C PRO A 46 -19.26 1.69 5.43
N TRP A 47 -18.96 1.01 6.54
CA TRP A 47 -19.64 1.27 7.81
C TRP A 47 -19.28 2.65 8.37
N LEU A 48 -18.00 3.03 8.40
CA LEU A 48 -17.53 4.34 8.85
C LEU A 48 -18.15 5.47 8.03
N GLU A 49 -18.14 5.35 6.70
CA GLU A 49 -18.72 6.36 5.80
C GLU A 49 -20.22 6.53 6.02
N LYS A 50 -20.93 5.43 6.32
CA LYS A 50 -22.37 5.47 6.59
C LYS A 50 -22.73 6.03 7.96
N THR A 51 -21.94 5.72 9.00
CA THR A 51 -22.33 5.95 10.41
C THR A 51 -21.57 7.08 11.10
N HIS A 52 -20.32 7.32 10.67
CA HIS A 52 -19.43 8.34 11.23
C HIS A 52 -18.73 9.14 10.10
N PRO A 53 -19.49 9.71 9.13
CA PRO A 53 -18.92 10.34 7.94
C PRO A 53 -17.93 11.45 8.31
N GLY A 54 -16.71 11.35 7.78
CA GLY A 54 -15.66 12.35 7.97
C GLY A 54 -15.05 12.43 9.38
N GLN A 55 -15.46 11.57 10.33
CA GLN A 55 -14.93 11.62 11.69
C GLN A 55 -13.53 11.00 11.82
N VAL A 56 -13.24 9.99 11.00
CA VAL A 56 -11.95 9.28 10.96
C VAL A 56 -11.39 9.36 9.54
N GLN A 57 -10.12 9.73 9.41
CA GLN A 57 -9.36 9.49 8.19
C GLN A 57 -8.61 8.17 8.30
N VAL A 58 -8.73 7.34 7.27
CA VAL A 58 -8.02 6.06 7.20
C VAL A 58 -6.88 6.21 6.20
N ILE A 59 -5.66 5.91 6.65
CA ILE A 59 -4.43 6.07 5.87
C ILE A 59 -3.76 4.72 5.70
N PHE A 60 -3.48 4.33 4.46
CA PHE A 60 -2.59 3.22 4.16
C PHE A 60 -1.14 3.69 4.24
N ARG A 61 -0.24 2.89 4.79
CA ARG A 61 1.21 3.12 4.81
C ARG A 61 1.91 1.88 4.28
N ASN A 62 2.74 2.04 3.25
CA ASN A 62 3.60 0.95 2.78
C ASN A 62 4.59 0.55 3.88
N GLN A 63 4.56 -0.72 4.32
CA GLN A 63 5.49 -1.32 5.29
C GLN A 63 6.15 -2.53 4.64
N ILE A 64 7.20 -2.27 3.85
CA ILE A 64 7.91 -3.30 3.08
C ILE A 64 8.70 -4.21 4.03
N GLN A 65 8.42 -5.51 4.00
CA GLN A 65 9.20 -6.48 4.77
C GLN A 65 10.34 -7.07 3.92
N PRO A 66 11.62 -6.92 4.33
CA PRO A 66 12.75 -7.41 3.53
C PRO A 66 12.80 -8.94 3.33
N TRP A 67 12.12 -9.71 4.18
CA TRP A 67 11.99 -11.16 4.04
C TRP A 67 10.87 -11.58 3.07
N HIS A 68 10.17 -10.62 2.46
CA HIS A 68 9.32 -10.81 1.29
C HIS A 68 10.01 -10.13 0.09
N PRO A 69 10.90 -10.84 -0.65
CA PRO A 69 11.73 -10.26 -1.71
C PRO A 69 10.97 -9.40 -2.75
N SER A 70 9.74 -9.78 -3.09
CA SER A 70 8.93 -9.07 -4.08
C SER A 70 8.23 -7.81 -3.54
N SER A 71 8.17 -7.60 -2.22
CA SER A 71 7.41 -6.48 -1.60
C SER A 71 7.86 -5.11 -2.08
N THR A 72 9.15 -4.92 -2.34
CA THR A 72 9.67 -3.69 -2.94
C THR A 72 9.02 -3.42 -4.31
N LEU A 73 8.93 -4.44 -5.17
CA LEU A 73 8.41 -4.27 -6.53
C LEU A 73 6.91 -3.98 -6.51
N VAL A 74 6.16 -4.67 -5.65
CA VAL A 74 4.72 -4.51 -5.52
C VAL A 74 4.37 -3.12 -4.94
N ALA A 75 5.11 -2.66 -3.92
CA ALA A 75 4.93 -1.32 -3.35
C ALA A 75 5.32 -0.20 -4.33
N GLU A 76 6.39 -0.36 -5.11
CA GLU A 76 6.73 0.61 -6.16
C GLU A 76 5.64 0.68 -7.23
N ALA A 77 5.01 -0.44 -7.59
CA ALA A 77 3.88 -0.41 -8.54
C ALA A 77 2.68 0.35 -7.98
N ALA A 78 2.34 0.20 -6.69
CA ALA A 78 1.26 0.95 -6.07
C ALA A 78 1.51 2.46 -6.07
N LEU A 79 2.74 2.87 -5.76
CA LEU A 79 3.17 4.27 -5.80
C LEU A 79 3.22 4.83 -7.23
N ALA A 80 3.61 4.02 -8.22
CA ALA A 80 3.56 4.41 -9.63
C ALA A 80 2.12 4.71 -10.08
N VAL A 81 1.16 3.88 -9.66
CA VAL A 81 -0.26 4.12 -9.95
C VAL A 81 -0.76 5.38 -9.27
N GLU A 82 -0.41 5.61 -8.01
CA GLU A 82 -0.77 6.86 -7.32
C GLU A 82 -0.20 8.10 -8.02
N GLN A 83 1.05 8.05 -8.48
CA GLN A 83 1.67 9.17 -9.18
C GLN A 83 0.94 9.52 -10.49
N ILE A 84 0.35 8.53 -11.17
CA ILE A 84 -0.44 8.72 -12.38
C ILE A 84 -1.83 9.25 -12.04
N ASP A 85 -2.52 8.59 -11.12
CA ASP A 85 -3.84 8.98 -10.63
C ASP A 85 -4.01 8.57 -9.16
N PRO A 86 -3.97 9.55 -8.23
CA PRO A 86 -4.10 9.27 -6.80
C PRO A 86 -5.39 8.55 -6.42
N SER A 87 -6.49 8.75 -7.18
CA SER A 87 -7.77 8.09 -6.92
C SER A 87 -7.72 6.57 -7.15
N GLN A 88 -6.73 6.09 -7.91
CA GLN A 88 -6.57 4.67 -8.23
C GLN A 88 -5.67 3.92 -7.24
N PHE A 89 -5.08 4.60 -6.24
CA PHE A 89 -4.24 3.96 -5.24
C PHE A 89 -4.99 2.85 -4.47
N ALA A 90 -6.16 3.16 -3.91
CA ALA A 90 -6.91 2.19 -3.11
C ALA A 90 -7.52 1.05 -3.96
N PRO A 91 -8.15 1.31 -5.13
CA PRO A 91 -8.58 0.26 -6.04
C PRO A 91 -7.45 -0.68 -6.48
N TYR A 92 -6.29 -0.13 -6.85
CA TYR A 92 -5.15 -0.94 -7.25
C TYR A 92 -4.52 -1.69 -6.08
N SER A 93 -4.42 -1.07 -4.90
CA SER A 93 -4.02 -1.78 -3.67
C SER A 93 -4.93 -2.97 -3.39
N ASN A 94 -6.24 -2.82 -3.56
CA ASN A 94 -7.18 -3.93 -3.42
C ASN A 94 -6.91 -5.05 -4.44
N ALA A 95 -6.67 -4.70 -5.71
CA ALA A 95 -6.32 -5.67 -6.74
C ALA A 95 -4.99 -6.40 -6.43
N LEU A 96 -4.00 -5.69 -5.88
CA LEU A 96 -2.73 -6.28 -5.43
C LEU A 96 -2.97 -7.31 -4.32
N PHE A 97 -3.75 -6.98 -3.28
CA PHE A 97 -4.06 -7.94 -2.22
C PHE A 97 -4.88 -9.14 -2.71
N ILE A 98 -5.84 -8.95 -3.63
CA ILE A 98 -6.60 -10.05 -4.23
C ILE A 98 -5.67 -11.01 -4.99
N ASN A 99 -4.67 -10.48 -5.70
CA ASN A 99 -3.71 -11.26 -6.49
C ASN A 99 -2.43 -11.63 -5.72
N GLN A 100 -2.42 -11.48 -4.39
CA GLN A 100 -1.21 -11.54 -3.57
C GLN A 100 -0.33 -12.79 -3.81
N LYS A 101 -0.96 -13.96 -4.01
CA LYS A 101 -0.22 -15.22 -4.23
C LYS A 101 0.66 -15.20 -5.47
N SER A 102 0.37 -14.35 -6.45
CA SER A 102 1.16 -14.19 -7.68
C SER A 102 2.53 -13.54 -7.43
N TYR A 103 2.76 -13.00 -6.23
CA TYR A 103 3.99 -12.34 -5.83
C TYR A 103 4.79 -13.12 -4.77
N PHE A 104 4.27 -14.26 -4.29
CA PHE A 104 4.99 -15.09 -3.33
C PHE A 104 6.23 -15.71 -3.94
N ASP A 105 7.20 -16.05 -3.10
CA ASP A 105 8.52 -16.54 -3.52
C ASP A 105 8.41 -17.69 -4.53
N GLU A 106 7.59 -18.70 -4.25
CA GLU A 106 7.43 -19.85 -5.16
C GLU A 106 6.83 -19.46 -6.52
N ALA A 107 6.06 -18.36 -6.58
CA ALA A 107 5.42 -17.86 -7.80
C ALA A 107 6.32 -16.93 -8.63
N VAL A 108 7.41 -16.40 -8.04
CA VAL A 108 8.27 -15.40 -8.69
C VAL A 108 9.76 -15.74 -8.68
N VAL A 109 10.18 -16.86 -8.09
CA VAL A 109 11.60 -17.24 -7.96
C VAL A 109 12.37 -17.20 -9.29
N ASP A 110 11.74 -17.62 -10.39
CA ASP A 110 12.36 -17.64 -11.72
C ASP A 110 12.04 -16.39 -12.57
N LYS A 111 11.31 -15.40 -12.00
CA LYS A 111 10.90 -14.20 -12.73
C LYS A 111 11.89 -13.07 -12.52
N THR A 112 12.34 -12.46 -13.61
CA THR A 112 13.18 -11.26 -13.52
C THR A 112 12.40 -10.08 -12.93
N ARG A 113 13.11 -9.08 -12.39
CA ARG A 113 12.52 -7.82 -11.94
C ARG A 113 11.65 -7.17 -13.04
N THR A 114 12.11 -7.25 -14.29
CA THR A 114 11.39 -6.72 -15.46
C THR A 114 10.08 -7.47 -15.73
N ASP A 115 10.07 -8.80 -15.63
CA ASP A 115 8.85 -9.60 -15.85
C ASP A 115 7.79 -9.31 -14.79
N GLN A 116 8.22 -9.15 -13.54
CA GLN A 116 7.35 -8.79 -12.43
C GLN A 116 6.75 -7.39 -12.63
N TYR A 117 7.54 -6.38 -13.02
CA TYR A 117 6.99 -5.05 -13.32
C TYR A 117 6.04 -5.02 -14.51
N LYS A 118 6.29 -5.81 -15.56
CA LYS A 118 5.33 -5.94 -16.67
C LYS A 118 4.00 -6.49 -16.16
N SER A 119 4.04 -7.56 -15.37
CA SER A 119 2.83 -8.18 -14.80
C SER A 119 2.07 -7.22 -13.87
N LEU A 120 2.78 -6.48 -13.00
CA LEU A 120 2.19 -5.46 -12.12
C LEU A 120 1.58 -4.30 -12.93
N SER A 121 2.26 -3.85 -13.98
CA SER A 121 1.77 -2.77 -14.86
C SER A 121 0.52 -3.20 -15.64
N ALA A 122 0.48 -4.45 -16.12
CA ALA A 122 -0.70 -5.01 -16.78
C ALA A 122 -1.88 -5.08 -15.82
N LEU A 123 -1.68 -5.54 -14.57
CA LEU A 123 -2.73 -5.55 -13.55
C LEU A 123 -3.27 -4.13 -13.28
N ALA A 124 -2.41 -3.12 -13.23
CA ALA A 124 -2.83 -1.72 -13.04
C ALA A 124 -3.76 -1.27 -14.17
N ALA A 125 -3.41 -1.57 -15.42
CA ALA A 125 -4.23 -1.24 -16.57
C ALA A 125 -5.59 -1.95 -16.55
N THR A 126 -5.65 -3.21 -16.09
CA THR A 126 -6.93 -3.93 -15.95
C THR A 126 -7.80 -3.42 -14.80
N THR A 127 -7.19 -2.87 -13.75
CA THR A 127 -7.92 -2.35 -12.57
C THR A 127 -8.57 -1.00 -12.88
N SER A 128 -7.90 -0.18 -13.70
CA SER A 128 -8.27 1.22 -13.93
C SER A 128 -8.17 1.61 -15.41
N PRO A 129 -8.85 0.90 -16.33
CA PRO A 129 -8.59 0.98 -17.79
C PRO A 129 -8.84 2.35 -18.41
N SER A 130 -9.66 3.20 -17.77
CA SER A 130 -9.95 4.56 -18.23
C SER A 130 -8.92 5.60 -17.79
N SER A 131 -8.10 5.32 -16.77
CA SER A 131 -7.19 6.30 -16.16
C SER A 131 -5.72 5.90 -16.22
N VAL A 132 -5.41 4.61 -16.05
CA VAL A 132 -4.03 4.12 -15.93
C VAL A 132 -3.71 3.19 -17.09
N LYS A 133 -2.70 3.53 -17.89
CA LYS A 133 -2.20 2.66 -18.97
C LYS A 133 -0.98 1.88 -18.51
N GLU A 134 -0.87 0.62 -18.95
CA GLU A 134 0.28 -0.25 -18.66
C GLU A 134 1.61 0.42 -19.01
N SER A 135 1.69 1.08 -20.16
CA SER A 135 2.91 1.76 -20.61
C SER A 135 3.32 2.93 -19.73
N GLN A 136 2.38 3.62 -19.09
CA GLN A 136 2.69 4.72 -18.15
C GLN A 136 3.31 4.16 -16.87
N VAL A 137 2.71 3.10 -16.31
CA VAL A 137 3.22 2.43 -15.11
C VAL A 137 4.60 1.84 -15.39
N LEU A 138 4.75 1.13 -16.51
CA LEU A 138 6.04 0.52 -16.88
C LEU A 138 7.12 1.59 -17.12
N ALA A 139 6.78 2.76 -17.68
CA ALA A 139 7.73 3.86 -17.85
C ALA A 139 8.22 4.50 -16.54
N LEU A 140 7.50 4.30 -15.43
CA LEU A 140 7.93 4.69 -14.09
C LEU A 140 8.81 3.63 -13.42
N LEU A 141 8.50 2.35 -13.65
CA LEU A 141 9.13 1.21 -12.98
C LEU A 141 10.36 0.65 -13.71
N HIS A 142 10.43 0.80 -15.03
CA HIS A 142 11.47 0.21 -15.86
C HIS A 142 12.87 0.74 -15.51
N ILE A 143 13.83 -0.19 -15.45
CA ILE A 143 15.26 0.09 -15.27
C ILE A 143 15.97 -0.45 -16.50
N ALA A 144 16.67 0.43 -17.22
CA ALA A 144 17.43 0.03 -18.39
C ALA A 144 18.66 -0.80 -17.95
N PRO A 145 18.89 -1.98 -18.53
CA PRO A 145 20.11 -2.73 -18.27
C PRO A 145 21.31 -2.00 -18.87
N VAL A 146 22.47 -2.13 -18.22
CA VAL A 146 23.76 -1.67 -18.72
C VAL A 146 24.58 -2.84 -19.24
N ALA A 147 25.49 -2.59 -20.17
CA ALA A 147 26.29 -3.65 -20.79
C ALA A 147 27.47 -4.07 -19.92
N THR A 148 27.97 -3.16 -19.08
CA THR A 148 29.18 -3.37 -18.28
C THR A 148 29.00 -3.03 -16.80
N ALA A 149 29.81 -3.64 -15.94
CA ALA A 149 29.81 -3.34 -14.51
C ALA A 149 30.23 -1.89 -14.20
N THR A 150 31.06 -1.28 -15.05
CA THR A 150 31.54 0.11 -14.90
C THR A 150 30.42 1.13 -15.11
N GLU A 151 29.41 0.80 -15.92
CA GLU A 151 28.22 1.62 -16.14
C GLU A 151 27.14 1.43 -15.06
N ALA A 152 27.25 0.37 -14.25
CA ALA A 152 26.21 -0.02 -13.31
C ALA A 152 26.08 0.97 -12.14
N THR A 153 24.85 1.35 -11.84
CA THR A 153 24.50 2.23 -10.71
C THR A 153 23.34 1.65 -9.90
N ASN A 154 23.16 2.13 -8.67
CA ASN A 154 22.07 1.73 -7.76
C ASN A 154 20.96 2.80 -7.66
N HIS A 155 20.70 3.55 -8.73
CA HIS A 155 19.70 4.63 -8.71
C HIS A 155 18.26 4.12 -8.58
N GLY A 156 17.99 2.88 -8.98
CA GLY A 156 16.64 2.31 -8.97
C GLY A 156 15.78 2.82 -10.13
N ASN A 157 14.46 2.84 -9.93
CA ASN A 157 13.49 3.37 -10.90
C ASN A 157 13.00 4.76 -10.47
N LYS A 158 12.02 5.34 -11.19
CA LYS A 158 11.53 6.70 -10.91
C LYS A 158 10.76 6.80 -9.57
N ILE A 159 10.34 5.67 -9.00
CA ILE A 159 9.55 5.56 -7.77
C ILE A 159 10.43 5.31 -6.53
N THR A 160 11.69 4.91 -6.73
CA THR A 160 12.58 4.51 -5.63
C THR A 160 12.70 5.56 -4.52
N ASN A 161 12.63 6.86 -4.82
CA ASN A 161 12.65 7.91 -3.79
C ASN A 161 11.34 8.00 -2.98
N ASP A 162 10.20 7.77 -3.62
CA ASP A 162 8.91 7.72 -2.94
C ASP A 162 8.84 6.49 -2.03
N LEU A 163 9.33 5.34 -2.49
CA LEU A 163 9.45 4.15 -1.63
C LEU A 163 10.34 4.42 -0.40
N LYS A 164 11.48 5.09 -0.59
CA LYS A 164 12.37 5.49 0.52
C LYS A 164 11.67 6.37 1.55
N TYR A 165 10.72 7.21 1.14
CA TYR A 165 9.93 8.02 2.06
C TYR A 165 9.13 7.14 3.04
N PHE A 166 8.43 6.12 2.55
CA PHE A 166 7.65 5.20 3.40
C PHE A 166 8.55 4.35 4.29
N ILE A 167 9.69 3.90 3.78
CA ILE A 167 10.70 3.18 4.58
C ILE A 167 11.22 4.09 5.71
N LYS A 168 11.53 5.36 5.42
CA LYS A 168 11.96 6.33 6.43
C LYS A 168 10.88 6.56 7.47
N LEU A 169 9.62 6.70 7.05
CA LEU A 169 8.48 6.90 7.94
C LEU A 169 8.29 5.70 8.88
N GLY A 170 8.23 4.47 8.35
CA GLY A 170 8.10 3.26 9.16
C GLY A 170 9.23 3.13 10.19
N ARG A 171 10.47 3.42 9.79
CA ARG A 171 11.64 3.43 10.70
C ARG A 171 11.53 4.51 11.78
N GLN A 172 11.14 5.73 11.41
CA GLN A 172 11.02 6.83 12.36
C GLN A 172 9.91 6.57 13.41
N THR A 173 8.87 5.85 13.03
CA THR A 173 7.76 5.45 13.91
C THR A 173 8.04 4.12 14.65
N GLY A 174 9.13 3.42 14.33
CA GLY A 174 9.49 2.15 14.99
C GLY A 174 8.64 0.94 14.54
N ILE A 175 8.06 0.98 13.34
CA ILE A 175 7.21 -0.10 12.82
C ILE A 175 8.09 -1.25 12.34
N HIS A 176 7.85 -2.43 12.92
CA HIS A 176 8.58 -3.65 12.58
C HIS A 176 7.70 -4.62 11.76
N VAL A 177 6.61 -5.12 12.33
CA VAL A 177 5.76 -6.14 11.71
C VAL A 177 4.64 -5.53 10.86
N SER A 178 4.14 -6.30 9.91
CA SER A 178 2.96 -5.95 9.11
C SER A 178 1.88 -7.04 9.31
N PRO A 179 0.61 -6.66 9.57
CA PRO A 179 0.16 -5.30 9.76
C PRO A 179 0.57 -4.70 11.10
N THR A 180 0.75 -3.38 11.15
CA THR A 180 0.73 -2.60 12.38
C THR A 180 -0.31 -1.49 12.23
N VAL A 181 -1.10 -1.24 13.25
CA VAL A 181 -2.16 -0.22 13.22
C VAL A 181 -1.85 0.88 14.23
N LEU A 182 -2.00 2.14 13.82
CA LEU A 182 -1.90 3.29 14.70
C LEU A 182 -3.26 3.97 14.80
N TRP A 183 -3.60 4.37 16.02
CA TRP A 183 -4.70 5.29 16.32
C TRP A 183 -4.13 6.61 16.82
N ASP A 184 -4.43 7.71 16.13
CA ASP A 184 -3.96 9.06 16.45
C ASP A 184 -2.43 9.15 16.66
N GLY A 185 -1.68 8.37 15.88
CA GLY A 185 -0.22 8.33 15.91
C GLY A 185 0.40 7.39 16.95
N ILE A 186 -0.41 6.68 17.74
CA ILE A 186 0.04 5.69 18.73
C ILE A 186 -0.27 4.28 18.24
N VAL A 187 0.69 3.36 18.38
CA VAL A 187 0.49 1.95 18.01
C VAL A 187 -0.62 1.34 18.88
N GLU A 188 -1.65 0.80 18.23
CA GLU A 188 -2.79 0.16 18.88
C GLU A 188 -2.64 -1.37 18.79
N ASN A 189 -2.05 -1.94 19.85
CA ASN A 189 -1.71 -3.36 19.90
C ASN A 189 -2.92 -4.29 20.08
N SER A 190 -4.09 -3.78 20.44
CA SER A 190 -5.30 -4.60 20.56
C SER A 190 -5.83 -5.06 19.20
N ILE A 191 -5.58 -4.29 18.13
CA ILE A 191 -6.10 -4.56 16.79
C ILE A 191 -5.34 -5.74 16.18
N SER A 192 -6.08 -6.79 15.86
CA SER A 192 -5.57 -7.96 15.15
C SER A 192 -6.09 -7.99 13.72
N SER A 193 -5.28 -8.53 12.80
CA SER A 193 -5.72 -8.83 11.42
C SER A 193 -6.93 -9.77 11.36
N GLY A 194 -7.20 -10.51 12.44
CA GLY A 194 -8.37 -11.38 12.57
C GLY A 194 -9.64 -10.73 13.08
N TRP A 195 -9.64 -9.43 13.39
CA TRP A 195 -10.82 -8.77 13.94
C TRP A 195 -12.03 -8.85 13.01
N THR A 196 -13.19 -9.15 13.59
CA THR A 196 -14.48 -9.07 12.90
C THR A 196 -14.95 -7.62 12.82
N LEU A 197 -15.96 -7.36 12.00
CA LEU A 197 -16.55 -6.03 11.91
C LEU A 197 -17.09 -5.54 13.26
N ASP A 198 -17.63 -6.42 14.09
CA ASP A 198 -18.20 -6.00 15.38
C ASP A 198 -17.12 -5.59 16.39
N GLN A 199 -15.94 -6.23 16.36
CA GLN A 199 -14.78 -5.78 17.16
C GLN A 199 -14.28 -4.41 16.69
N TRP A 200 -14.26 -4.16 15.37
CA TRP A 200 -13.94 -2.83 14.83
C TRP A 200 -14.95 -1.78 15.28
N LYS A 201 -16.26 -2.09 15.25
CA LYS A 201 -17.32 -1.19 15.72
C LYS A 201 -17.19 -0.89 17.21
N GLU A 202 -16.90 -1.90 18.03
CA GLU A 202 -16.69 -1.73 19.46
C GLU A 202 -15.50 -0.79 19.73
N PHE A 203 -14.35 -1.06 19.09
CA PHE A 203 -13.17 -0.21 19.22
C PHE A 203 -13.44 1.22 18.79
N LEU A 204 -13.93 1.43 17.56
CA LEU A 204 -14.16 2.77 17.00
C LEU A 204 -15.29 3.50 17.74
N GLY A 205 -16.36 2.78 18.09
CA GLY A 205 -17.49 3.30 18.87
C GLY A 205 -17.08 3.83 20.25
N SER A 206 -16.02 3.27 20.85
CA SER A 206 -15.46 3.78 22.12
C SER A 206 -14.64 5.08 21.99
N LYS A 207 -14.33 5.50 20.75
CA LYS A 207 -13.53 6.71 20.47
C LYS A 207 -14.38 7.92 20.10
N PHE A 208 -15.64 7.70 19.74
CA PHE A 208 -16.59 8.73 19.34
C PHE A 208 -17.38 9.29 20.52
#